data_AF-A0A193QFN7-F1
#
_entry.id   AF-A0A193QFN7-F1
#
_cell.length_a   1.000
_cell.length_b   1.000
_cell.length_c   1.000
_cell.angle_alpha   90.00
_cell.angle_beta   90.00
_cell.angle_gamma   90.00
#
_symmetry.space_group_name_H-M   'P 1'
#
loop_
_entity.id
_entity.type
_entity.pdbx_description
1 polymer ?
#
loop_
_entity_poly.entity_id
_entity_poly.type
_entity_poly.pdbx_seq_one_letter_code
_entity_poly.pdbx_strand_id
1 'polypeptide(L)' 'MACSVSIDWGDSWARIGANAPQAAIHQWGGKPGMRPGPAAIPARPFMGLDPTGERDILDTLAQRLSKALHP' A
#
# COMPACT_ATOMS: atom_id res chain seq x y z
N MET A 1 9.95 -15.48 4.14
CA MET A 1 9.21 -14.30 3.66
C MET A 1 8.11 -14.05 4.68
N ALA A 2 8.20 -12.99 5.49
CA ALA A 2 7.20 -12.75 6.53
C ALA A 2 5.91 -12.23 5.88
N CYS A 3 4.90 -13.09 5.75
CA CYS A 3 3.55 -12.70 5.38
C CYS A 3 2.88 -12.06 6.59
N SER A 4 3.06 -10.75 6.76
CA SER A 4 2.42 -10.01 7.84
C SER A 4 1.90 -8.67 7.35
N VAL A 5 0.97 -8.75 6.40
CA VAL A 5 0.17 -7.61 5.98
C VAL A 5 -0.77 -7.21 7.11
N SER A 6 -0.90 -5.92 7.37
CA SER A 6 -1.85 -5.36 8.32
C SER A 6 -2.77 -4.41 7.57
N ILE A 7 -4.05 -4.53 7.89
CA ILE A 7 -5.14 -3.78 7.28
C ILE A 7 -5.91 -3.06 8.38
N ASP A 8 -6.28 -1.82 8.11
CA ASP A 8 -7.04 -0.97 9.03
C ASP A 8 -7.82 0.04 8.19
N TRP A 9 -9.05 0.39 8.57
CA TRP A 9 -9.90 1.26 7.77
C TRP A 9 -10.98 1.95 8.60
N GLY A 10 -11.51 3.05 8.06
CA GLY A 10 -12.67 3.77 8.58
C GLY A 10 -13.46 4.38 7.43
N ASP A 11 -14.41 5.25 7.77
CA ASP A 11 -15.40 5.77 6.80
C ASP A 11 -14.78 6.50 5.60
N SER A 12 -13.61 7.12 5.78
CA SER A 12 -12.93 7.94 4.75
C SER A 12 -11.48 7.53 4.49
N TRP A 13 -11.01 6.42 5.05
CA TRP A 13 -9.61 6.01 4.92
C TRP A 13 -9.46 4.50 4.95
N ALA A 14 -8.43 4.00 4.27
CA ALA A 14 -7.96 2.63 4.37
C ALA A 14 -6.43 2.64 4.42
N ARG A 15 -5.85 1.79 5.27
CA ARG A 15 -4.41 1.63 5.45
C ARG A 15 -4.03 0.17 5.29
N ILE A 16 -3.07 -0.08 4.41
CA ILE A 16 -2.46 -1.39 4.20
C ILE A 16 -0.96 -1.22 4.42
N GLY A 17 -0.35 -2.09 5.22
CA GLY A 17 1.07 -2.00 5.54
C GLY A 17 1.65 -3.30 6.08
N ALA A 18 2.89 -3.25 6.54
CA ALA A 18 3.53 -4.36 7.26
C ALA A 18 3.53 -4.07 8.77
N ASN A 19 3.22 -5.07 9.60
CA ASN A 19 3.37 -4.94 11.06
C ASN A 19 4.83 -5.11 11.56
N ALA A 20 5.79 -5.27 10.66
CA ALA A 20 7.20 -5.43 11.01
C ALA A 20 7.94 -4.09 10.96
N PRO A 21 8.84 -3.80 11.92
CA PRO A 21 9.69 -2.61 11.86
C PRO A 21 10.41 -2.50 10.51
N GLN A 22 10.30 -1.34 9.87
CA GLN A 22 10.95 -1.07 8.59
C GLN A 22 12.05 -0.02 8.73
N ALA A 23 13.22 -0.29 8.16
CA ALA A 23 14.27 0.70 8.03
C ALA A 23 13.88 1.74 6.97
N ALA A 24 14.28 3.00 7.17
CA ALA A 24 13.98 4.09 6.22
C ALA A 24 14.44 3.78 4.78
N ILE A 25 15.55 3.05 4.63
CA ILE A 25 16.08 2.63 3.32
C ILE A 25 15.11 1.72 2.54
N HIS A 26 14.17 1.04 3.21
CA HIS A 26 13.15 0.25 2.53
C HIS A 26 12.16 1.11 1.74
N GLN A 27 11.85 2.32 2.24
CA GLN A 27 10.88 3.24 1.63
C GLN A 27 11.54 4.19 0.63
N TRP A 28 12.75 4.64 0.93
CA TRP A 28 13.42 5.71 0.17
C TRP A 28 14.59 5.23 -0.69
N GLY A 29 15.04 4.00 -0.51
CA GLY A 29 16.32 3.55 -1.04
C GLY A 29 17.51 4.25 -0.39
N GLY A 30 18.69 3.95 -0.94
CA GLY A 30 19.96 4.57 -0.60
C GLY A 30 20.01 6.03 -1.03
N LYS A 31 20.58 6.89 -0.18
CA LYS A 31 20.76 8.32 -0.48
C LYS A 31 22.21 8.60 -0.91
N PRO A 32 22.46 9.63 -1.74
CA PRO A 32 23.80 9.97 -2.24
C PRO A 32 24.88 10.21 -1.16
N GLY A 33 24.50 10.60 0.06
CA GLY A 33 25.43 10.80 1.18
C GLY A 33 25.77 9.55 1.98
N MET A 34 25.24 8.37 1.62
CA MET A 34 25.53 7.11 2.30
C MET A 34 26.81 6.46 1.77
N ARG A 35 27.38 5.50 2.53
CA ARG A 35 28.47 4.65 2.02
C ARG A 35 28.05 3.92 0.73
N PRO A 36 28.99 3.54 -0.15
CA PRO A 36 28.68 2.98 -1.47
C PRO A 36 27.69 1.81 -1.48
N GLY A 37 27.79 0.89 -0.51
CA GLY A 37 26.88 -0.25 -0.40
C GLY A 37 25.42 0.19 -0.17
N PRO A 38 25.10 0.86 0.96
CA PRO A 38 23.76 1.38 1.20
C PRO A 38 23.25 2.36 0.14
N ALA A 39 24.12 3.20 -0.44
CA ALA A 39 23.74 4.17 -1.46
C ALA A 39 23.18 3.52 -2.74
N ALA A 40 23.61 2.30 -3.06
CA ALA A 40 23.17 1.57 -4.25
C ALA A 40 21.86 0.79 -4.07
N ILE A 41 21.28 0.75 -2.85
CA ILE A 41 20.07 -0.03 -2.58
C ILE A 41 18.84 0.73 -3.11
N PRO A 42 18.06 0.18 -4.05
CA PRO A 42 16.83 0.83 -4.49
C PRO A 42 15.76 0.79 -3.40
N ALA A 43 14.80 1.73 -3.47
CA ALA A 43 13.57 1.63 -2.68
C ALA A 43 12.84 0.33 -3.02
N ARG A 44 12.20 -0.30 -2.03
CA ARG A 44 11.39 -1.49 -2.28
C ARG A 44 10.13 -1.07 -3.05
N PRO A 45 9.74 -1.79 -4.13
CA PRO A 45 8.48 -1.52 -4.80
C PRO A 45 7.30 -1.62 -3.82
N PHE A 46 6.40 -0.65 -3.89
CA PHE A 46 5.10 -0.74 -3.21
C PHE A 46 4.17 -1.63 -4.04
N MET A 47 3.33 -2.42 -3.37
CA MET A 47 2.41 -3.35 -4.03
C MET A 47 1.45 -2.64 -4.99
N GLY A 48 1.10 -1.38 -4.71
CA GLY A 48 0.22 -0.56 -5.55
C GLY A 48 -1.19 -1.13 -5.70
N LEU A 49 -2.01 -0.45 -6.50
CA LEU A 49 -3.21 -1.05 -7.09
C LEU A 49 -2.89 -1.28 -8.56
N ASP A 50 -3.25 -2.46 -9.07
CA ASP A 50 -3.26 -2.67 -10.51
C ASP A 50 -4.63 -2.23 -11.09
N PRO A 51 -4.79 -2.13 -12.42
CA PRO A 51 -6.04 -1.70 -13.03
C PRO A 51 -7.26 -2.57 -12.65
N THR A 52 -7.03 -3.86 -12.36
CA THR A 52 -8.09 -4.77 -11.91
C THR A 52 -8.55 -4.39 -10.51
N GLY A 53 -7.61 -4.20 -9.58
CA GLY A 53 -7.88 -3.77 -8.21
C GLY A 53 -8.57 -2.41 -8.15
N GLU A 54 -8.16 -1.45 -9.00
CA GLU A 54 -8.86 -0.17 -9.13
C GLU A 54 -10.32 -0.36 -9.57
N ARG A 55 -10.56 -1.24 -10.54
CA ARG A 55 -11.91 -1.52 -11.03
C ARG A 55 -12.78 -2.18 -9.96
N ASP A 56 -12.24 -3.16 -9.25
CA ASP A 56 -12.94 -3.89 -8.19
C ASP A 56 -13.39 -2.94 -7.06
N ILE A 57 -12.55 -1.95 -6.72
CA ILE A 57 -12.90 -0.90 -5.75
C ILE A 57 -14.09 -0.09 -6.26
N LEU A 58 -14.05 0.40 -7.51
CA LEU A 58 -15.12 1.20 -8.09
C LEU A 58 -16.45 0.44 -8.18
N ASP A 59 -16.39 -0.83 -8.60
CA ASP A 59 -17.58 -1.67 -8.73
C ASP A 59 -18.21 -1.96 -7.35
N THR A 60 -17.38 -2.19 -6.33
CA THR A 60 -17.84 -2.35 -4.94
C THR A 60 -18.52 -1.09 -4.42
N LEU A 61 -17.94 0.09 -4.67
CA LEU A 61 -18.53 1.37 -4.28
C LEU A 61 -19.88 1.61 -4.97
N ALA A 62 -19.95 1.38 -6.29
CA ALA A 62 -21.18 1.53 -7.06
C ALA A 62 -22.28 0.60 -6.54
N GLN A 63 -21.95 -0.67 -6.26
CA GLN A 63 -22.90 -1.63 -5.71
C GLN A 63 -23.43 -1.21 -4.33
N ARG A 64 -22.55 -0.74 -3.44
CA ARG A 64 -22.93 -0.28 -2.09
C ARG A 64 -23.81 0.97 -2.16
N LEU A 65 -23.46 1.93 -3.02
CA LEU A 65 -24.25 3.14 -3.21
C LEU A 65 -25.64 2.83 -3.78
N SER A 66 -25.74 1.96 -4.78
CA SER A 66 -27.02 1.56 -5.36
C SER A 66 -27.93 0.91 -4.31
N LYS A 67 -27.41 0.03 -3.45
CA LYS A 67 -28.18 -0.59 -2.36
C LYS A 67 -28.65 0.42 -1.32
N ALA A 68 -27.86 1.47 -1.05
CA ALA A 68 -28.24 2.51 -0.11
C ALA A 68 -29.35 3.43 -0.66
N LEU A 69 -29.35 3.69 -1.97
CA LEU A 69 -30.35 4.53 -2.64
C LEU A 69 -31.65 3.78 -2.99
N HIS A 70 -31.58 2.46 -3.15
CA HIS A 70 -32.70 1.59 -3.49
C HIS A 70 -32.77 0.40 -2.51
N PRO A 71 -33.28 0.62 -1.29
CA PRO A 71 -33.38 -0.42 -0.26
C PRO A 71 -34.39 -1.54 -0.61
#